data_AF-A0A9W7YZS4-F1
#
_entry.id   AF-A0A9W7YZS4-F1
#
_cell.length_a   1.000
_cell.length_b   1.000
_cell.length_c   1.000
_cell.angle_alpha   90.00
_cell.angle_beta   90.00
_cell.angle_gamma   90.00
#
_symmetry.space_group_name_H-M   'P 1'
#
loop_
_entity.id
_entity.type
_entity.pdbx_description
1 polymer ?
#
loop_
_entity_poly.entity_id
_entity_poly.type
_entity_poly.pdbx_seq_one_letter_code
_entity_poly.pdbx_strand_id
1 'polypeptide(L)'
;MLNKANPDAADSAYCKSSAADGECALNSEALLSINKAIRKYGVSARGEIVATLSWMLFESGNWVYNINHFPGNIGQGTRTMMTWEYVAEYAKTLHPEAYAKALGTGDVNAADNTTKTNVVDLVLNNDDSFGSGFWYLTTKAASFHGNANSLRDGNKADFQKYVEEGIITTWTSEREDVWTKVNSAIVF
;
A
#
# COMPACT_ATOMS: atom_id res chain seq x y z
N MET A 1 -3.21 -1.11 -17.94
CA MET A 1 -2.79 0.04 -17.14
C MET A 1 -1.48 -0.25 -16.41
N LEU A 2 -1.43 -1.27 -15.56
CA LEU A 2 -0.29 -1.49 -14.67
C LEU A 2 1.04 -1.75 -15.41
N ASN A 3 1.04 -2.49 -16.53
CA ASN A 3 2.25 -2.65 -17.38
C ASN A 3 2.82 -1.33 -17.92
N LYS A 4 2.05 -0.24 -17.98
CA LYS A 4 2.59 1.09 -18.33
C LYS A 4 3.19 1.81 -17.12
N ALA A 5 2.61 1.59 -15.94
CA ALA A 5 3.08 2.20 -14.69
C ALA A 5 4.34 1.50 -14.14
N ASN A 6 4.40 0.17 -14.26
CA ASN A 6 5.49 -0.69 -13.82
C ASN A 6 5.77 -1.73 -14.93
N PRO A 7 6.51 -1.36 -15.99
CA PRO A 7 6.73 -2.24 -17.13
C PRO A 7 7.55 -3.49 -16.77
N ASP A 8 8.50 -3.38 -15.84
CA ASP A 8 9.37 -4.49 -15.46
C ASP A 8 8.56 -5.65 -14.88
N ALA A 9 7.58 -5.36 -14.02
CA ALA A 9 6.69 -6.36 -13.43
C ALA A 9 5.71 -7.00 -14.42
N ALA A 10 5.75 -6.63 -15.71
CA ALA A 10 5.01 -7.35 -16.75
C ALA A 10 5.77 -8.61 -17.21
N ASP A 11 7.08 -8.65 -16.98
CA ASP A 11 7.91 -9.80 -17.28
C ASP A 11 7.79 -10.86 -16.18
N SER A 12 7.54 -12.12 -16.57
CA SER A 12 7.55 -13.27 -15.67
C SER A 12 8.89 -13.51 -14.95
N ALA A 13 9.99 -12.91 -15.43
CA ALA A 13 11.29 -12.94 -14.81
C ALA A 13 11.48 -11.88 -13.71
N TYR A 14 10.59 -10.88 -13.61
CA TYR A 14 10.71 -9.76 -12.68
C TYR A 14 11.00 -10.19 -11.24
N CYS A 15 10.18 -11.11 -10.72
CA CYS A 15 10.34 -11.61 -9.36
C CYS A 15 11.42 -12.67 -9.21
N LYS A 16 11.94 -13.23 -10.31
CA LYS A 16 13.05 -14.21 -10.25
C LYS A 16 14.39 -13.54 -9.94
N SER A 17 14.51 -12.26 -10.26
CA SER A 17 15.68 -11.43 -9.91
C SER A 17 15.55 -10.70 -8.58
N SER A 18 14.40 -10.82 -7.89
CA SER A 18 14.17 -10.20 -6.59
C SER A 18 14.92 -10.97 -5.49
N ALA A 19 15.53 -10.24 -4.56
CA ALA A 19 16.07 -10.83 -3.33
C ALA A 19 15.00 -11.05 -2.24
N ALA A 20 13.77 -10.59 -2.48
CA ALA A 20 12.64 -10.66 -1.54
C ALA A 20 11.74 -11.87 -1.87
N ASP A 21 12.18 -13.05 -1.44
CA ASP A 21 11.48 -14.32 -1.65
C ASP A 21 10.07 -14.27 -1.02
N GLY A 22 9.05 -14.51 -1.85
CA GLY A 22 7.65 -14.53 -1.41
C GLY A 22 6.98 -13.16 -1.27
N GLU A 23 7.72 -12.05 -1.46
CA GLU A 23 7.15 -10.70 -1.38
C GLU A 23 6.84 -10.10 -2.74
N CYS A 24 7.66 -10.40 -3.73
CA CYS A 24 7.53 -9.78 -5.05
C CYS A 24 6.23 -10.19 -5.74
N ALA A 25 5.59 -9.26 -6.47
CA ALA A 25 4.41 -9.55 -7.27
C ALA A 25 4.53 -9.03 -8.71
N LEU A 26 3.94 -9.78 -9.64
CA LEU A 26 3.75 -9.38 -11.03
C LEU A 26 2.55 -8.44 -11.19
N ASN A 27 2.52 -7.71 -12.30
CA ASN A 27 1.39 -6.89 -12.73
C ASN A 27 0.05 -7.64 -12.72
N SER A 28 0.05 -8.91 -13.12
CA SER A 28 -1.15 -9.75 -13.17
C SER A 28 -1.72 -10.03 -11.78
N GLU A 29 -0.87 -10.27 -10.80
CA GLU A 29 -1.24 -10.55 -9.40
C GLU A 29 -1.70 -9.26 -8.70
N ALA A 30 -0.97 -8.17 -8.94
CA ALA A 30 -1.32 -6.84 -8.47
C ALA A 30 -2.70 -6.42 -9.00
N LEU A 31 -2.95 -6.56 -10.30
CA LEU A 31 -4.21 -6.14 -10.93
C LEU A 31 -5.43 -6.85 -10.33
N LEU A 32 -5.33 -8.16 -10.08
CA LEU A 32 -6.41 -8.93 -9.47
C LEU A 32 -6.75 -8.40 -8.07
N SER A 33 -5.71 -8.22 -7.25
CA SER A 33 -5.81 -7.79 -5.85
C SER A 33 -6.31 -6.35 -5.73
N ILE A 34 -5.74 -5.44 -6.53
CA ILE A 34 -6.15 -4.02 -6.62
C ILE A 34 -7.63 -3.91 -7.02
N ASN A 35 -8.09 -4.66 -8.02
CA ASN A 35 -9.49 -4.61 -8.43
C ASN A 35 -10.45 -5.09 -7.32
N LYS A 36 -10.03 -6.08 -6.51
CA LYS A 36 -10.81 -6.50 -5.33
C LYS A 36 -10.82 -5.38 -4.28
N ALA A 37 -9.68 -4.75 -4.01
CA ALA A 37 -9.56 -3.67 -3.04
C ALA A 37 -10.40 -2.44 -3.42
N ILE A 38 -10.32 -1.99 -4.67
CA ILE A 38 -11.14 -0.90 -5.23
C ILE A 38 -12.63 -1.13 -4.93
N ARG A 39 -13.13 -2.35 -5.20
CA ARG A 39 -14.53 -2.72 -4.90
C ARG A 39 -14.81 -2.80 -3.40
N LYS A 40 -13.92 -3.43 -2.63
CA LYS A 40 -14.08 -3.62 -1.18
C LYS A 40 -14.21 -2.29 -0.44
N TYR A 41 -13.42 -1.29 -0.84
CA TYR A 41 -13.35 0.00 -0.16
C TYR A 41 -14.14 1.11 -0.88
N GLY A 42 -14.84 0.82 -1.97
CA GLY A 42 -15.70 1.79 -2.66
C GLY A 42 -14.94 2.97 -3.30
N VAL A 43 -13.69 2.76 -3.69
CA VAL A 43 -12.83 3.81 -4.27
C VAL A 43 -13.02 3.83 -5.78
N SER A 44 -13.72 4.82 -6.32
CA SER A 44 -14.04 4.88 -7.75
C SER A 44 -13.47 6.10 -8.48
N ALA A 45 -13.01 7.12 -7.77
CA ALA A 45 -12.45 8.30 -8.41
C ALA A 45 -11.05 7.99 -8.97
N ARG A 46 -10.81 8.42 -10.21
CA ARG A 46 -9.54 8.20 -10.90
C ARG A 46 -8.36 8.72 -10.07
N GLY A 47 -8.46 9.93 -9.52
CA GLY A 47 -7.38 10.55 -8.73
C GLY A 47 -7.07 9.78 -7.44
N GLU A 48 -8.08 9.22 -6.76
CA GLU A 48 -7.89 8.37 -5.57
C GLU A 48 -7.13 7.09 -5.92
N ILE A 49 -7.52 6.44 -7.03
CA ILE A 49 -6.84 5.23 -7.51
C ILE A 49 -5.40 5.57 -7.91
N VAL A 50 -5.18 6.65 -8.66
CA VAL A 50 -3.83 7.10 -9.05
C VAL A 50 -2.97 7.38 -7.82
N ALA A 51 -3.46 8.14 -6.85
CA ALA A 51 -2.71 8.48 -5.65
C ALA A 51 -2.36 7.24 -4.82
N THR A 52 -3.34 6.35 -4.61
CA THR A 52 -3.15 5.12 -3.82
C THR A 52 -2.15 4.17 -4.49
N LEU A 53 -2.24 4.00 -5.81
CA LEU A 53 -1.32 3.16 -6.57
C LEU A 53 0.07 3.77 -6.66
N SER A 54 0.18 5.10 -6.77
CA SER A 54 1.47 5.81 -6.77
C SER A 54 2.19 5.63 -5.45
N TRP A 55 1.47 5.74 -4.33
CA TRP A 55 2.00 5.50 -3.01
C TRP A 55 2.49 4.04 -2.87
N MET A 56 1.64 3.06 -3.20
CA MET A 56 2.03 1.65 -3.11
C MET A 56 3.24 1.32 -3.98
N LEU A 57 3.26 1.80 -5.22
CA LEU A 57 4.34 1.51 -6.15
C LEU A 57 5.67 2.11 -5.66
N PHE A 58 5.64 3.30 -5.08
CA PHE A 58 6.81 3.95 -4.51
C PHE A 58 7.36 3.19 -3.30
N GLU A 59 6.54 2.94 -2.28
CA GLU A 59 7.01 2.37 -1.01
C GLU A 59 7.42 0.90 -1.13
N SER A 60 6.77 0.14 -2.00
CA SER A 60 7.08 -1.28 -2.23
C SER A 60 8.27 -1.51 -3.16
N GLY A 61 8.93 -0.45 -3.65
CA GLY A 61 10.00 -0.57 -4.63
C GLY A 61 9.52 -1.23 -5.92
N ASN A 62 8.40 -0.77 -6.47
CA ASN A 62 7.72 -1.34 -7.64
C ASN A 62 7.12 -2.75 -7.43
N TRP A 63 6.60 -3.04 -6.24
CA TRP A 63 6.08 -4.35 -5.82
C TRP A 63 7.14 -5.43 -5.57
N VAL A 64 8.40 -5.07 -5.44
CA VAL A 64 9.45 -6.00 -5.00
C VAL A 64 9.22 -6.41 -3.55
N TYR A 65 8.86 -5.45 -2.69
CA TYR A 65 8.78 -5.65 -1.24
C TYR A 65 7.37 -5.50 -0.70
N ASN A 66 7.06 -6.22 0.38
CA ASN A 66 5.87 -6.00 1.20
C ASN A 66 6.19 -5.95 2.71
N ILE A 67 7.47 -6.03 3.09
CA ILE A 67 7.97 -5.66 4.42
C ILE A 67 9.12 -4.66 4.30
N ASN A 68 9.39 -3.91 5.38
CA ASN A 68 10.51 -2.99 5.39
C ASN A 68 11.84 -3.75 5.54
N HIS A 69 12.70 -3.67 4.51
CA HIS A 69 14.10 -4.14 4.54
C HIS A 69 15.11 -3.04 4.86
N PHE A 70 14.81 -1.78 4.51
CA PHE A 70 15.72 -0.65 4.66
C PHE A 70 14.96 0.58 5.22
N PRO A 71 15.24 1.02 6.46
CA PRO A 71 16.28 0.55 7.38
C PRO A 71 15.96 -0.76 8.14
N GLY A 72 14.85 -1.45 7.84
CA GLY A 72 14.51 -2.73 8.46
C GLY A 72 13.61 -2.61 9.69
N ASN A 73 12.69 -1.64 9.70
CA ASN A 73 11.80 -1.42 10.84
C ASN A 73 10.79 -2.58 10.99
N ILE A 74 11.01 -3.43 11.99
CA ILE A 74 10.12 -4.55 12.29
C ILE A 74 8.73 -4.03 12.66
N GLY A 75 7.69 -4.65 12.08
CA GLY A 75 6.30 -4.21 12.22
C GLY A 75 5.81 -3.34 11.05
N GLN A 76 6.71 -2.84 10.20
CA GLN A 76 6.36 -2.05 9.01
C GLN A 76 6.23 -2.96 7.78
N GLY A 77 5.16 -2.79 7.00
CA GLY A 77 4.93 -3.62 5.81
C GLY A 77 3.68 -3.27 5.01
N THR A 78 3.18 -4.26 4.27
CA THR A 78 2.25 -4.15 3.13
C THR A 78 2.83 -3.40 1.94
N ARG A 79 2.06 -3.22 0.85
CA ARG A 79 2.53 -2.45 -0.31
C ARG A 79 2.72 -0.96 -0.04
N THR A 80 2.20 -0.44 1.06
CA THR A 80 2.34 0.97 1.46
C THR A 80 3.43 1.21 2.49
N MET A 81 4.12 0.17 2.96
CA MET A 81 5.08 0.27 4.07
C MET A 81 4.52 1.06 5.26
N MET A 82 3.27 0.78 5.64
CA MET A 82 2.62 1.40 6.80
C MET A 82 3.41 1.09 8.07
N THR A 83 3.53 2.07 8.96
CA THR A 83 4.15 1.90 10.28
C THR A 83 3.41 0.85 11.12
N TRP A 84 4.08 0.33 12.15
CA TRP A 84 3.53 -0.68 13.07
C TRP A 84 2.12 -0.36 13.56
N GLU A 85 1.87 0.88 13.98
CA GLU A 85 0.56 1.30 14.50
C GLU A 85 -0.56 1.04 13.49
N TYR A 86 -0.34 1.42 12.23
CA TYR A 86 -1.31 1.22 11.16
C TYR A 86 -1.41 -0.23 10.70
N VAL A 87 -0.30 -0.97 10.64
CA VAL A 87 -0.32 -2.41 10.29
C VAL A 87 -1.06 -3.22 11.35
N ALA A 88 -0.81 -2.94 12.63
CA ALA A 88 -1.51 -3.62 13.72
C ALA A 88 -3.01 -3.35 13.69
N GLU A 89 -3.41 -2.10 13.46
CA GLU A 89 -4.83 -1.77 13.33
C GLU A 89 -5.48 -2.39 12.08
N TYR A 90 -4.77 -2.39 10.95
CA TYR A 90 -5.25 -3.01 9.73
C TYR A 90 -5.43 -4.52 9.89
N ALA A 91 -4.43 -5.21 10.45
CA ALA A 91 -4.49 -6.64 10.77
C ALA A 91 -5.63 -6.96 11.73
N LYS A 92 -5.84 -6.14 12.77
CA LYS A 92 -6.99 -6.28 13.69
C LYS A 92 -8.33 -6.11 12.97
N THR A 93 -8.42 -5.18 12.04
CA THR A 93 -9.65 -4.90 11.27
C THR A 93 -10.01 -6.08 10.36
N LEU A 94 -9.02 -6.68 9.71
CA LEU A 94 -9.25 -7.75 8.74
C LEU A 94 -9.34 -9.15 9.37
N HIS A 95 -8.49 -9.40 10.36
CA HIS A 95 -8.28 -10.73 10.94
C HIS A 95 -8.36 -10.68 12.47
N PRO A 96 -9.48 -10.24 13.08
CA PRO A 96 -9.55 -9.94 14.51
C PRO A 96 -9.18 -11.12 15.40
N GLU A 97 -9.56 -12.35 15.04
CA GLU A 97 -9.24 -13.56 15.80
C GLU A 97 -7.75 -13.93 15.71
N ALA A 98 -7.19 -13.93 14.49
CA ALA A 98 -5.78 -14.22 14.28
C ALA A 98 -4.88 -13.13 14.88
N TYR A 99 -5.32 -11.87 14.81
CA TYR A 99 -4.68 -10.75 15.48
C TYR A 99 -4.66 -10.93 17.01
N ALA A 100 -5.80 -11.25 17.61
CA ALA A 100 -5.87 -11.50 19.06
C ALA A 100 -4.97 -12.67 19.48
N LYS A 101 -4.88 -13.71 18.65
CA LYS A 101 -3.95 -14.83 18.88
C LYS A 101 -2.47 -14.41 18.74
N ALA A 102 -2.14 -13.62 17.73
CA ALA A 102 -0.78 -13.14 17.48
C ALA A 102 -0.29 -12.18 18.58
N LEU A 103 -1.18 -11.31 19.07
CA LEU A 103 -0.90 -10.39 20.18
C LEU A 103 -0.92 -11.07 21.55
N GLY A 104 -1.76 -12.10 21.72
CA GLY A 104 -1.98 -12.76 23.01
C GLY A 104 -2.56 -11.81 24.05
N THR A 105 -1.97 -11.78 25.24
CA THR A 105 -2.31 -10.83 26.32
C THR A 105 -1.39 -9.60 26.35
N GLY A 106 -0.58 -9.39 25.31
CA GLY A 106 0.38 -8.30 25.24
C GLY A 106 -0.25 -6.94 24.98
N ASP A 107 0.48 -5.87 25.32
CA ASP A 107 0.15 -4.51 24.90
C ASP A 107 0.71 -4.25 23.50
N VAL A 108 -0.16 -3.85 22.56
CA VAL A 108 0.21 -3.54 21.17
C VAL A 108 1.28 -2.44 21.09
N ASN A 109 1.32 -1.52 22.06
CA ASN A 109 2.29 -0.43 22.10
C ASN A 109 3.67 -0.89 22.61
N ALA A 110 3.73 -2.04 23.29
CA ALA A 110 4.94 -2.62 23.85
C ALA A 110 5.28 -3.99 23.19
N ALA A 111 4.69 -4.28 22.03
CA ALA A 111 4.89 -5.53 21.31
C ALA A 111 6.37 -5.74 20.96
N ASP A 112 6.89 -6.93 21.28
CA ASP A 112 8.22 -7.35 20.88
C ASP A 112 8.30 -7.65 19.37
N ASN A 113 9.52 -7.87 18.87
CA ASN A 113 9.73 -8.10 17.44
C ASN A 113 9.01 -9.35 16.93
N THR A 114 8.92 -10.41 17.74
CA THR A 114 8.21 -11.64 17.38
C THR A 114 6.72 -11.39 17.19
N THR A 115 6.11 -10.67 18.13
CA THR A 115 4.70 -10.27 18.06
C THR A 115 4.44 -9.38 16.85
N LYS A 116 5.34 -8.43 16.59
CA LYS A 116 5.24 -7.55 15.43
C LYS A 116 5.29 -8.33 14.11
N THR A 117 6.23 -9.26 13.95
CA THR A 117 6.31 -10.14 12.78
C THR A 117 5.03 -10.95 12.63
N ASN A 118 4.57 -11.63 13.68
CA ASN A 118 3.35 -12.44 13.64
C ASN A 118 2.11 -11.64 13.22
N VAL A 119 2.00 -10.38 13.66
CA VAL A 119 0.89 -9.49 13.30
C VAL A 119 1.00 -8.98 11.87
N VAL A 120 2.21 -8.60 11.42
CA VAL A 120 2.45 -8.16 10.03
C VAL A 120 2.11 -9.29 9.05
N ASP A 121 2.52 -10.52 9.33
CA ASP A 121 2.32 -11.70 8.46
C ASP A 121 0.85 -11.94 8.12
N LEU A 122 -0.08 -11.52 8.99
CA LEU A 122 -1.52 -11.64 8.75
C LEU A 122 -1.99 -10.86 7.51
N VAL A 123 -1.26 -9.82 7.09
CA VAL A 123 -1.68 -8.91 6.02
C VAL A 123 -0.68 -8.85 4.85
N LEU A 124 0.26 -9.80 4.76
CA LEU A 124 1.26 -9.83 3.68
C LEU A 124 0.79 -10.55 2.41
N ASN A 125 -0.30 -11.31 2.47
CA ASN A 125 -0.90 -11.90 1.27
C ASN A 125 -1.31 -10.79 0.27
N ASN A 126 -1.29 -11.09 -1.02
CA ASN A 126 -1.50 -10.08 -2.06
C ASN A 126 -2.83 -9.31 -1.93
N ASP A 127 -3.93 -9.99 -1.61
CA ASP A 127 -5.24 -9.33 -1.49
C ASP A 127 -5.24 -8.27 -0.37
N ASP A 128 -4.68 -8.59 0.79
CA ASP A 128 -4.64 -7.65 1.92
C ASP A 128 -3.55 -6.59 1.75
N SER A 129 -2.38 -6.99 1.26
CA SER A 129 -1.21 -6.11 1.09
C SER A 129 -1.43 -5.06 0.02
N PHE A 130 -2.07 -5.39 -1.12
CA PHE A 130 -2.52 -4.40 -2.10
C PHE A 130 -3.79 -3.67 -1.66
N GLY A 131 -4.53 -4.23 -0.70
CA GLY A 131 -5.68 -3.58 -0.09
C GLY A 131 -5.33 -2.47 0.89
N SER A 132 -4.11 -2.46 1.44
CA SER A 132 -3.74 -1.58 2.55
C SER A 132 -3.84 -0.09 2.21
N GLY A 133 -3.43 0.31 1.00
CA GLY A 133 -3.51 1.71 0.58
C GLY A 133 -4.95 2.20 0.46
N PHE A 134 -5.86 1.35 0.00
CA PHE A 134 -7.28 1.69 -0.12
C PHE A 134 -7.98 1.72 1.24
N TRP A 135 -7.64 0.79 2.14
CA TRP A 135 -8.07 0.86 3.54
C TRP A 135 -7.59 2.16 4.19
N TYR A 136 -6.32 2.51 4.03
CA TYR A 136 -5.74 3.70 4.62
C TYR A 136 -6.41 4.97 4.09
N LEU A 137 -6.60 5.08 2.78
CA LEU A 137 -7.33 6.21 2.17
C LEU A 137 -8.73 6.37 2.76
N THR A 138 -9.46 5.28 2.93
CA THR A 138 -10.87 5.31 3.36
C THR A 138 -11.06 5.41 4.87
N THR A 139 -10.01 5.19 5.66
CA THR A 139 -10.10 5.18 7.14
C THR A 139 -9.19 6.21 7.80
N LYS A 140 -7.91 6.27 7.42
CA LYS A 140 -6.88 7.12 8.03
C LYS A 140 -6.78 8.48 7.36
N ALA A 141 -6.86 8.49 6.03
CA ALA A 141 -6.89 9.71 5.23
C ALA A 141 -8.30 10.00 4.69
N ALA A 142 -9.35 9.69 5.47
CA ALA A 142 -10.75 9.74 5.04
C ALA A 142 -11.21 11.13 4.55
N SER A 143 -10.54 12.22 4.95
CA SER A 143 -10.80 13.57 4.45
C SER A 143 -10.50 13.74 2.94
N PHE A 144 -9.68 12.86 2.35
CA PHE A 144 -9.37 12.80 0.92
C PHE A 144 -10.32 11.88 0.16
N HIS A 145 -10.94 10.90 0.82
CA HIS A 145 -11.87 9.96 0.20
C HIS A 145 -13.25 10.59 -0.01
N GLY A 146 -13.82 10.45 -1.21
CA GLY A 146 -15.14 10.98 -1.57
C GLY A 146 -15.21 12.52 -1.61
N ASN A 147 -14.10 13.22 -1.37
CA ASN A 147 -14.06 14.67 -1.31
C ASN A 147 -14.14 15.27 -2.72
N ALA A 148 -15.16 16.08 -2.99
CA ALA A 148 -15.38 16.70 -4.30
C ALA A 148 -14.20 17.55 -4.81
N ASN A 149 -13.32 18.03 -3.92
CA ASN A 149 -12.24 18.95 -4.22
C ASN A 149 -10.84 18.34 -4.06
N SER A 150 -10.71 17.03 -3.87
CA SER A 150 -9.40 16.39 -3.68
C SER A 150 -9.34 15.03 -4.32
N LEU A 151 -8.27 14.70 -5.05
CA LEU A 151 -8.05 13.38 -5.67
C LEU A 151 -9.15 12.95 -6.63
N ARG A 152 -9.78 13.89 -7.37
CA ARG A 152 -10.83 13.52 -8.34
C ARG A 152 -10.25 13.10 -9.68
N ASP A 153 -9.47 13.98 -10.28
CA ASP A 153 -8.99 13.87 -11.65
C ASP A 153 -7.52 13.44 -11.77
N GLY A 154 -6.82 13.28 -10.64
CA GLY A 154 -5.40 12.91 -10.62
C GLY A 154 -4.48 14.08 -11.02
N ASN A 155 -4.77 15.29 -10.55
CA ASN A 155 -3.83 16.42 -10.61
C ASN A 155 -2.69 16.28 -9.57
N LYS A 156 -1.56 16.94 -9.84
CA LYS A 156 -0.34 16.82 -9.02
C LYS A 156 -0.50 17.44 -7.64
N ALA A 157 -1.15 18.60 -7.55
CA ALA A 157 -1.28 19.34 -6.31
C ALA A 157 -2.05 18.54 -5.25
N ASP A 158 -3.12 17.85 -5.67
CA ASP A 158 -3.87 16.96 -4.77
C ASP A 158 -3.05 15.75 -4.33
N PHE A 159 -2.24 15.17 -5.22
CA PHE A 159 -1.37 14.06 -4.84
C PHE A 159 -0.28 14.51 -3.86
N GLN A 160 0.35 15.67 -4.10
CA GLN A 160 1.31 16.24 -3.15
C GLN A 160 0.66 16.47 -1.79
N LYS A 161 -0.53 17.09 -1.78
CA LYS A 161 -1.28 17.30 -0.54
C LYS A 161 -1.63 15.99 0.16
N TYR A 162 -2.00 14.96 -0.59
CA TYR A 162 -2.25 13.63 -0.04
C TYR A 162 -1.00 13.01 0.58
N VAL A 163 0.18 13.20 -0.02
CA VAL A 163 1.46 12.75 0.55
C VAL A 163 1.76 13.48 1.87
N GLU A 164 1.60 14.81 1.90
CA GLU A 164 1.99 15.65 3.03
C GLU A 164 0.99 15.62 4.20
N GLU A 165 -0.31 15.59 3.91
CA GLU A 165 -1.37 15.68 4.94
C GLU A 165 -2.14 14.37 5.14
N GLY A 166 -2.19 13.50 4.12
CA GLY A 166 -2.90 12.22 4.20
C GLY A 166 -2.00 11.09 4.69
N ILE A 167 -0.89 10.86 4.00
CA ILE A 167 0.14 9.86 4.36
C ILE A 167 1.07 10.41 5.46
N ILE A 168 1.16 11.74 5.57
CA ILE A 168 1.97 12.44 6.58
C ILE A 168 3.46 12.14 6.37
N THR A 169 3.93 12.35 5.15
CA THR A 169 5.34 12.20 4.78
C THR A 169 5.79 13.31 3.84
N THR A 170 7.08 13.31 3.48
CA THR A 170 7.68 14.37 2.69
C THR A 170 7.45 14.15 1.20
N TRP A 171 7.06 15.21 0.50
CA TRP A 171 7.04 15.26 -0.95
C TRP A 171 8.47 15.24 -1.51
N THR A 172 8.70 14.42 -2.54
CA THR A 172 10.00 14.34 -3.23
C THR A 172 9.80 14.22 -4.75
N SER A 173 10.84 14.52 -5.52
CA SER A 173 10.83 14.36 -6.98
C SER A 173 10.60 12.90 -7.41
N GLU A 174 11.09 11.94 -6.65
CA GLU A 174 10.91 10.52 -6.95
C GLU A 174 9.44 10.09 -6.78
N ARG A 175 8.71 10.67 -5.81
CA ARG A 175 7.26 10.48 -5.69
C ARG A 175 6.52 11.10 -6.87
N GLU A 176 6.98 12.28 -7.35
CA GLU A 176 6.45 12.90 -8.58
C GLU A 176 6.64 12.00 -9.81
N ASP A 177 7.82 11.40 -9.96
CA ASP A 177 8.14 10.51 -11.09
C ASP A 177 7.24 9.27 -11.09
N VAL A 178 7.07 8.63 -9.93
CA VAL A 178 6.17 7.47 -9.79
C VAL A 178 4.73 7.87 -10.09
N TRP A 179 4.26 8.98 -9.54
CA TRP A 179 2.92 9.48 -9.82
C TRP A 179 2.71 9.80 -11.29
N THR A 180 3.68 10.42 -11.95
CA THR A 180 3.58 10.75 -13.38
C THR A 180 3.39 9.50 -14.24
N LYS A 181 4.13 8.42 -13.92
CA LYS A 181 3.99 7.10 -14.58
C LYS A 181 2.60 6.51 -14.36
N VAL A 182 2.14 6.47 -13.11
CA VAL A 182 0.83 5.89 -12.74
C VAL A 182 -0.31 6.71 -13.33
N ASN A 183 -0.25 8.04 -13.21
CA ASN A 183 -1.24 8.96 -13.73
C ASN A 183 -1.38 8.83 -15.26
N SER A 184 -0.27 8.75 -15.99
CA SER A 184 -0.30 8.55 -17.45
C SER A 184 -0.83 7.17 -17.86
N ALA A 185 -0.71 6.17 -16.99
CA ALA A 185 -1.13 4.80 -17.26
C ALA A 185 -2.63 4.53 -17.05
N ILE A 186 -3.30 5.37 -16.25
CA ILE A 186 -4.68 5.21 -15.81
C ILE A 186 -5.51 6.33 -16.46
N VAL A 187 -6.34 6.02 -17.46
CA VAL A 187 -6.93 7.04 -18.37
C VAL A 187 -8.44 6.96 -18.53
N PHE A 188 -9.14 6.30 -17.61
CA PHE A 188 -10.60 6.17 -17.62
C PHE A 188 -11.29 7.20 -16.74
#